data_AF-A0A7S4CSR4-F1
#
_entry.id   AF-A0A7S4CSR4-F1
#
_cell.length_a   1.000
_cell.length_b   1.000
_cell.length_c   1.000
_cell.angle_alpha   90.00
_cell.angle_beta   90.00
_cell.angle_gamma   90.00
#
_symmetry.space_group_name_H-M   'P 1'
#
loop_
_entity.id
_entity.type
_entity.pdbx_description
1 polymer ?
#
loop_
_entity_poly.entity_id
_entity_poly.type
_entity_poly.pdbx_seq_one_letter_code
_entity_poly.pdbx_strand_id
1 'polypeptide(L)'
;ASTVMSICVALCIDYALFLCARYNEAFKLGNSNSESVWQAIWHSGENILVSGSTIAVAFLGLVVFPVNQLRSQGLTAFIGVTVTVIANMTIIPAMLLCCPRFFGPSPDFKTWFTRLFTPHQHVPIVDSNDSLCQSPTTEAKQREEQSKNRFYRLAKYVNEHPGMVIGIVFMGGLPLMVAMLNVQLSFDVMSFVPSNSKAGQTVRTLQSI
;
A
#
# COMPACT_ATOMS: atom_id res chain seq x y z
N ALA A 1 -11.12 4.70 -17.22
CA ALA A 1 -9.92 3.91 -17.53
C ALA A 1 -8.77 4.20 -16.56
N SER A 2 -8.37 5.46 -16.35
CA SER A 2 -7.20 5.79 -15.52
C SER A 2 -7.29 5.33 -14.06
N THR A 3 -8.47 5.42 -13.43
CA THR A 3 -8.68 5.00 -12.03
C THR A 3 -8.52 3.50 -11.82
N VAL A 4 -9.11 2.69 -12.70
CA VAL A 4 -8.99 1.22 -12.64
C VAL A 4 -7.53 0.80 -12.81
N MET A 5 -6.77 1.46 -13.68
CA MET A 5 -5.34 1.20 -13.83
C MET A 5 -4.57 1.48 -12.54
N SER A 6 -4.81 2.61 -11.89
CA SER A 6 -4.16 2.94 -10.60
C SER A 6 -4.45 1.88 -9.53
N ILE A 7 -5.69 1.38 -9.48
CA ILE A 7 -6.10 0.33 -8.54
C ILE A 7 -5.39 -0.99 -8.85
N CYS A 8 -5.40 -1.43 -10.11
CA CYS A 8 -4.74 -2.67 -10.51
C CYS A 8 -3.23 -2.63 -10.25
N VAL A 9 -2.58 -1.49 -10.49
CA VAL A 9 -1.14 -1.32 -10.21
C VAL A 9 -0.86 -1.38 -8.70
N ALA A 10 -1.66 -0.69 -7.89
CA ALA A 10 -1.51 -0.74 -6.43
C ALA A 10 -1.66 -2.18 -5.91
N LEU A 11 -2.72 -2.87 -6.30
CA LEU A 11 -2.95 -4.27 -5.90
C LEU A 11 -1.87 -5.22 -6.42
N CYS A 12 -1.36 -4.96 -7.62
CA CYS A 12 -0.27 -5.74 -8.19
C CYS A 12 0.96 -5.67 -7.29
N ILE A 13 1.33 -4.46 -6.87
CA ILE A 13 2.47 -4.20 -6.00
C ILE A 13 2.24 -4.80 -4.61
N ASP A 14 1.07 -4.56 -4.00
CA ASP A 14 0.78 -5.01 -2.64
C ASP A 14 0.83 -6.54 -2.52
N TYR A 15 0.25 -7.27 -3.48
CA TYR A 15 0.29 -8.73 -3.47
C TYR A 15 1.67 -9.29 -3.80
N ALA A 16 2.41 -8.66 -4.73
CA ALA A 16 3.79 -9.05 -5.01
C ALA A 16 4.69 -8.86 -3.79
N LEU A 17 4.56 -7.72 -3.09
CA LEU A 17 5.32 -7.43 -1.88
C LEU A 17 4.97 -8.39 -0.74
N PHE A 18 3.69 -8.71 -0.54
CA PHE A 18 3.26 -9.64 0.50
C PHE A 18 3.82 -11.05 0.27
N LEU A 19 3.83 -11.52 -0.99
CA LEU A 19 4.38 -12.83 -1.34
C LEU A 19 5.91 -12.85 -1.22
N CYS A 20 6.60 -11.82 -1.72
CA CYS A 20 8.05 -11.67 -1.62
C CYS A 20 8.51 -11.53 -0.16
N ALA A 21 7.76 -10.82 0.69
CA ALA A 21 8.08 -10.68 2.10
C ALA A 21 8.06 -12.04 2.80
N ARG A 22 7.05 -12.87 2.53
CA ARG A 22 6.97 -14.23 3.10
C ARG A 22 8.04 -15.16 2.56
N TYR A 23 8.33 -15.09 1.26
CA TYR A 23 9.47 -15.80 0.67
C TYR A 23 10.78 -15.45 1.36
N ASN A 24 11.04 -14.15 1.59
CA ASN A 24 12.26 -13.68 2.24
C ASN A 24 12.32 -14.13 3.72
N GLU A 25 11.19 -14.19 4.42
CA GLU A 25 11.11 -14.76 5.77
C GLU A 25 11.54 -16.23 5.79
N ALA A 26 10.98 -17.05 4.91
CA ALA A 26 11.34 -18.47 4.78
C ALA A 26 12.81 -18.67 4.36
N PHE A 27 13.30 -17.84 3.43
CA PHE A 27 14.69 -17.90 2.96
C PHE A 27 15.69 -17.54 4.08
N LYS A 28 15.37 -16.53 4.91
CA LYS A 28 16.21 -16.13 6.05
C LYS A 28 16.30 -17.20 7.15
N LEU A 29 15.32 -18.11 7.22
CA LEU A 29 15.36 -19.27 8.12
C LEU A 29 16.32 -20.37 7.64
N GLY A 30 16.94 -20.21 6.46
CA GLY A 30 17.90 -21.18 5.91
C GLY A 30 17.27 -22.23 5.00
N ASN A 31 16.00 -22.07 4.61
CA ASN A 31 15.33 -22.99 3.70
C ASN A 31 15.91 -22.91 2.27
N SER A 32 15.80 -23.99 1.51
CA SER A 32 16.13 -23.97 0.08
C SER A 32 15.20 -23.02 -0.70
N ASN A 33 15.61 -22.57 -1.89
CA ASN A 33 14.77 -21.65 -2.69
C ASN A 33 13.39 -22.25 -2.98
N SER A 34 13.33 -23.50 -3.45
CA SER A 34 12.07 -24.17 -3.76
C SER A 34 11.16 -24.30 -2.54
N GLU A 35 11.74 -24.62 -1.38
CA GLU A 35 11.00 -24.76 -0.12
C GLU A 35 10.48 -23.40 0.36
N SER A 36 11.28 -22.35 0.21
CA SER A 36 10.90 -20.98 0.57
C SER A 36 9.75 -20.47 -0.30
N VAL A 37 9.75 -20.76 -1.60
CA VAL A 37 8.65 -20.42 -2.52
C VAL A 37 7.39 -21.20 -2.16
N TRP A 38 7.52 -22.51 -1.88
CA TRP A 38 6.40 -23.34 -1.47
C TRP A 38 5.72 -22.81 -0.19
N GLN A 39 6.49 -22.53 0.85
CA GLN A 39 5.96 -21.97 2.11
C GLN A 39 5.32 -20.60 1.91
N ALA A 40 5.90 -19.75 1.04
CA ALA A 40 5.33 -18.46 0.71
C ALA A 40 3.96 -18.59 0.04
N ILE A 41 3.82 -19.48 -0.94
CA ILE A 41 2.54 -19.73 -1.63
C ILE A 41 1.52 -20.31 -0.64
N TRP A 42 1.91 -21.30 0.16
CA TRP A 42 0.99 -21.99 1.06
C TRP A 42 0.36 -21.02 2.09
N HIS A 43 1.16 -20.16 2.71
CA HIS A 43 0.66 -19.25 3.74
C HIS A 43 0.13 -17.92 3.22
N SER A 44 0.76 -17.34 2.19
CA SER A 44 0.37 -16.02 1.68
C SER A 44 -0.66 -16.12 0.55
N GLY A 45 -0.69 -17.24 -0.18
CA GLY A 45 -1.62 -17.43 -1.30
C GLY A 45 -3.08 -17.39 -0.88
N GLU A 46 -3.43 -18.08 0.22
CA GLU A 46 -4.80 -18.07 0.75
C GLU A 46 -5.26 -16.64 1.10
N ASN A 47 -4.41 -15.88 1.81
CA ASN A 47 -4.70 -14.49 2.17
C ASN A 47 -4.89 -13.58 0.94
N ILE A 48 -4.07 -13.74 -0.10
CA ILE A 48 -4.18 -12.97 -1.34
C ILE A 48 -5.49 -13.31 -2.06
N LEU A 49 -5.87 -14.59 -2.14
CA LEU A 49 -7.11 -15.02 -2.78
C LEU A 49 -8.36 -14.51 -2.04
N VAL A 50 -8.36 -14.58 -0.71
CA VAL A 50 -9.47 -14.09 0.13
C VAL A 50 -9.62 -12.56 0.00
N SER A 51 -8.52 -11.82 0.10
CA SER A 51 -8.55 -10.37 -0.07
C SER A 51 -8.95 -9.96 -1.49
N GLY A 52 -8.34 -10.58 -2.50
CA GLY A 52 -8.60 -10.30 -3.91
C GLY A 52 -10.03 -10.61 -4.34
N SER A 53 -10.59 -11.72 -3.88
CA SER A 53 -11.99 -12.08 -4.14
C SER A 53 -12.97 -11.08 -3.49
N THR A 54 -12.67 -10.61 -2.28
CA THR A 54 -13.48 -9.58 -1.60
C THR A 54 -13.56 -8.30 -2.43
N ILE A 55 -12.41 -7.83 -2.94
CA ILE A 55 -12.34 -6.63 -3.79
C ILE A 55 -13.06 -6.86 -5.12
N ALA A 56 -12.89 -8.02 -5.75
CA ALA A 56 -13.57 -8.36 -6.99
C ALA A 56 -15.11 -8.34 -6.81
N VAL A 57 -15.62 -8.95 -5.74
CA VAL A 57 -17.06 -8.93 -5.41
C VAL A 57 -17.56 -7.50 -5.14
N ALA A 58 -16.78 -6.66 -4.45
CA ALA A 58 -17.12 -5.26 -4.23
C ALA A 58 -17.32 -4.48 -5.55
N PHE A 59 -16.44 -4.69 -6.54
CA PHE A 59 -16.60 -4.08 -7.87
C PHE A 59 -17.78 -4.65 -8.65
N LEU A 60 -18.10 -5.93 -8.47
CA LEU A 60 -19.29 -6.54 -9.05
C LEU A 60 -20.58 -5.88 -8.53
N GLY A 61 -20.59 -5.41 -7.28
CA GLY A 61 -21.68 -4.61 -6.72
C GLY A 61 -21.99 -3.33 -7.49
N LEU A 62 -20.99 -2.72 -8.14
CA LEU A 62 -21.20 -1.51 -8.96
C LEU A 62 -22.02 -1.79 -10.24
N VAL A 63 -22.04 -3.04 -10.71
CA VAL A 63 -22.77 -3.44 -11.93
C VAL A 63 -24.30 -3.36 -11.73
N VAL A 64 -24.75 -3.50 -10.48
CA VAL A 64 -26.17 -3.47 -10.09
C VAL A 64 -26.79 -2.08 -10.30
N PHE A 65 -26.00 -1.01 -10.24
CA PHE A 65 -26.52 0.34 -10.41
C PHE A 65 -26.91 0.63 -11.87
N PRO A 66 -28.05 1.32 -12.11
CA PRO A 66 -28.54 1.64 -13.45
C PRO A 66 -27.80 2.84 -14.08
N VAL A 67 -26.50 2.97 -13.85
CA VAL A 67 -25.66 4.06 -14.39
C VAL A 67 -24.57 3.44 -15.25
N ASN A 68 -24.60 3.68 -16.56
CA ASN A 68 -23.66 3.06 -17.52
C ASN A 68 -22.19 3.32 -17.18
N GLN A 69 -21.88 4.51 -16.63
CA GLN A 69 -20.54 4.86 -16.17
C GLN A 69 -20.07 3.98 -15.01
N LEU A 70 -20.94 3.70 -14.03
CA LEU A 70 -20.60 2.83 -12.90
C LEU A 70 -20.48 1.37 -13.33
N ARG A 71 -21.38 0.91 -14.20
CA ARG A 71 -21.37 -0.47 -14.71
C ARG A 71 -20.08 -0.81 -15.46
N SER A 72 -19.66 0.06 -16.38
CA SER A 72 -18.43 -0.11 -17.15
C SER A 72 -17.19 -0.11 -16.26
N GLN A 73 -17.14 0.77 -15.26
CA GLN A 73 -16.05 0.83 -14.26
C GLN A 73 -16.02 -0.44 -13.41
N GLY A 74 -17.17 -0.89 -12.90
CA GLY A 74 -17.30 -2.12 -12.10
C GLY A 74 -16.83 -3.36 -12.86
N LEU A 75 -17.30 -3.55 -14.10
CA LEU A 75 -16.91 -4.70 -14.90
C LEU A 75 -15.42 -4.69 -15.27
N THR A 76 -14.88 -3.53 -15.66
CA THR A 76 -13.45 -3.38 -15.99
C THR A 76 -12.58 -3.63 -14.75
N ALA A 77 -12.98 -3.11 -13.59
CA ALA A 77 -12.26 -3.32 -12.33
C ALA A 77 -12.32 -4.78 -11.88
N PHE A 78 -13.48 -5.44 -11.97
CA PHE A 78 -13.61 -6.86 -11.64
C PHE A 78 -12.64 -7.73 -12.44
N ILE A 79 -12.60 -7.54 -13.77
CA ILE A 79 -11.69 -8.27 -14.66
C ILE A 79 -10.25 -7.92 -14.31
N GLY A 80 -9.93 -6.63 -14.16
CA GLY A 80 -8.58 -6.18 -13.84
C GLY A 80 -8.04 -6.78 -12.55
N VAL A 81 -8.81 -6.73 -11.47
CA VAL A 81 -8.42 -7.30 -10.16
C VAL A 81 -8.24 -8.81 -10.26
N THR A 82 -9.16 -9.51 -10.92
CA THR A 82 -9.08 -10.97 -11.08
C THR A 82 -7.81 -11.38 -11.82
N VAL A 83 -7.51 -10.69 -12.93
CA VAL A 83 -6.28 -10.90 -13.71
C VAL A 83 -5.05 -10.56 -12.87
N THR A 84 -5.04 -9.47 -12.11
CA THR A 84 -3.93 -9.09 -11.23
C THR A 84 -3.64 -10.17 -10.18
N VAL A 85 -4.67 -10.74 -9.54
CA VAL A 85 -4.51 -11.80 -8.54
C VAL A 85 -3.91 -13.06 -9.16
N ILE A 86 -4.45 -13.50 -10.30
CA ILE A 86 -3.95 -14.67 -11.04
C ILE A 86 -2.51 -14.44 -11.51
N ALA A 87 -2.23 -13.27 -12.07
CA ALA A 87 -0.90 -12.89 -12.54
C ALA A 87 0.11 -12.92 -11.38
N ASN A 88 -0.24 -12.39 -10.21
CA ASN A 88 0.66 -12.42 -9.06
C ASN A 88 0.89 -13.82 -8.50
N MET A 89 -0.13 -14.68 -8.43
CA MET A 89 0.05 -16.05 -7.97
C MET A 89 0.85 -16.93 -8.93
N THR A 90 1.01 -16.53 -10.19
CA THR A 90 1.73 -17.30 -11.20
C THR A 90 3.10 -16.71 -11.52
N ILE A 91 3.14 -15.43 -11.86
CA ILE A 91 4.35 -14.73 -12.33
C ILE A 91 5.35 -14.54 -11.19
N ILE A 92 4.89 -14.14 -9.99
CA ILE A 92 5.81 -13.86 -8.88
C ILE A 92 6.53 -15.14 -8.40
N PRO A 93 5.84 -16.27 -8.13
CA PRO A 93 6.52 -17.51 -7.81
C PRO A 93 7.47 -18.00 -8.90
N ALA A 94 7.06 -17.89 -10.18
CA ALA A 94 7.91 -18.26 -11.30
C ALA A 94 9.19 -17.41 -11.36
N MET A 95 9.08 -16.11 -11.10
CA MET A 95 10.21 -15.19 -11.02
C MET A 95 11.15 -15.51 -9.85
N LEU A 96 10.59 -15.85 -8.67
CA LEU A 96 11.39 -16.24 -7.49
C LEU A 96 12.17 -17.54 -7.73
N LEU A 97 11.55 -18.51 -8.43
CA LEU A 97 12.21 -19.76 -8.81
C LEU A 97 13.31 -19.56 -9.86
N CYS A 98 13.07 -18.71 -10.86
CA CYS A 98 14.01 -18.46 -11.96
C CYS A 98 15.20 -17.59 -11.54
N CYS A 99 15.00 -16.61 -10.66
CA CYS A 99 15.98 -15.60 -10.30
C CYS A 99 16.33 -15.54 -8.79
N PRO A 100 16.73 -16.65 -8.14
CA PRO A 100 17.01 -16.68 -6.69
C PRO A 100 18.06 -15.66 -6.25
N ARG A 101 19.08 -15.43 -7.09
CA ARG A 101 20.22 -14.57 -6.76
C ARG A 101 19.87 -13.09 -6.76
N PHE A 102 18.84 -12.68 -7.51
CA PHE A 102 18.33 -11.31 -7.54
C PHE A 102 17.41 -11.04 -6.34
N PHE A 103 16.53 -11.98 -6.03
CA PHE A 103 15.62 -11.93 -4.87
C PHE A 103 16.23 -12.47 -3.57
N GLY A 104 17.57 -12.53 -3.50
CA GLY A 104 18.29 -12.92 -2.29
C GLY A 104 17.95 -12.02 -1.09
N PRO A 105 18.49 -12.31 0.10
CA PRO A 105 18.05 -11.70 1.36
C PRO A 105 18.08 -10.17 1.26
N SER A 106 16.90 -9.61 0.99
CA SER A 106 16.80 -8.18 0.76
C SER A 106 17.07 -7.50 2.10
N PRO A 107 17.86 -6.41 2.12
CA PRO A 107 18.08 -5.65 3.33
C PRO A 107 16.70 -5.31 3.90
N ASP A 108 16.56 -5.49 5.21
CA ASP A 108 15.29 -5.27 5.91
C ASP A 108 14.63 -3.97 5.42
N PHE A 109 13.33 -4.01 5.12
CA PHE A 109 12.60 -2.86 4.58
C PHE A 109 12.82 -1.62 5.46
N LYS A 110 12.97 -1.84 6.77
CA LYS A 110 13.32 -0.81 7.73
C LYS A 110 14.68 -0.15 7.47
N THR A 111 15.71 -0.92 7.09
CA THR A 111 17.04 -0.42 6.72
C THR A 111 17.02 0.34 5.40
N TRP A 112 16.24 -0.13 4.44
CA TRP A 112 16.02 0.57 3.17
C TRP A 112 15.24 1.88 3.37
N PHE A 113 14.13 1.83 4.11
CA PHE A 113 13.27 2.98 4.41
C PHE A 113 13.99 4.02 5.26
N THR A 114 14.77 3.59 6.27
CA THR A 114 15.61 4.53 7.02
C THR A 114 16.64 5.20 6.11
N ARG A 115 17.26 4.50 5.17
CA ARG A 115 18.17 5.14 4.20
C ARG A 115 17.50 6.15 3.27
N LEU A 116 16.23 5.93 2.90
CA LEU A 116 15.47 6.88 2.07
C LEU A 116 15.01 8.14 2.82
N PHE A 117 14.67 8.00 4.10
CA PHE A 117 14.13 9.09 4.92
C PHE A 117 15.11 9.69 5.92
N THR A 118 16.37 9.23 5.96
CA THR A 118 17.42 9.88 6.77
C THR A 118 18.05 10.99 5.93
N PRO A 119 17.87 12.27 6.27
CA PRO A 119 18.60 13.35 5.62
C PRO A 119 20.10 13.14 5.82
N HIS A 120 20.87 13.35 4.76
CA HIS A 120 22.32 13.15 4.68
C HIS A 120 23.04 14.10 5.65
N GLN A 121 23.12 13.75 6.93
CA GLN A 121 23.81 14.55 7.92
C GLN A 121 25.32 14.29 7.76
N HIS A 122 26.05 15.36 7.46
CA HIS A 122 27.51 15.38 7.30
C HIS A 122 28.14 14.58 8.44
N VAL A 123 28.81 13.47 8.11
CA VAL A 123 29.58 12.69 9.09
C VAL A 123 30.79 13.56 9.47
N PRO A 124 30.92 14.00 10.74
CA PRO A 124 32.17 14.62 11.17
C PRO A 124 33.26 13.56 11.10
N ILE A 125 34.39 13.90 10.48
CA ILE A 125 35.58 13.05 10.44
C ILE A 125 36.04 12.92 11.90
N VAL A 126 35.80 11.74 12.49
CA VAL A 126 36.32 11.38 13.81
C VAL A 126 37.76 10.93 13.59
N ASP A 127 38.70 11.63 14.22
CA ASP A 127 40.13 11.37 14.10
C ASP A 127 40.46 9.94 14.55
N SER A 128 41.18 9.26 13.65
CA SER A 128 41.67 7.89 13.77
C SER A 128 42.73 7.75 14.86
N ASN A 129 42.32 7.76 16.13
CA ASN A 129 43.15 7.29 17.24
C ASN A 129 42.24 6.76 18.34
N ASP A 130 41.64 5.59 18.11
CA ASP A 130 41.56 4.53 19.11
C ASP A 130 41.11 3.25 18.42
N SER A 131 42.06 2.33 18.28
CA SER A 131 41.78 0.96 17.91
C SER A 131 41.22 0.26 19.14
N LEU A 132 40.03 -0.32 19.07
CA LEU A 132 39.79 -1.70 19.53
C LEU A 132 38.40 -2.18 19.08
N CYS A 133 38.39 -3.35 18.46
CA CYS A 133 37.26 -4.14 18.00
C CYS A 133 35.91 -3.92 18.72
N GLN A 134 34.92 -3.37 18.01
CA GLN A 134 33.51 -3.58 18.33
C GLN A 134 32.76 -4.06 17.08
N SER A 135 32.33 -5.31 17.16
CA SER A 135 31.53 -6.01 16.17
C SER A 135 30.21 -5.26 15.91
N PRO A 136 29.79 -5.09 14.64
CA PRO A 136 28.66 -4.24 14.23
C PRO A 136 27.27 -4.84 14.55
N THR A 137 27.18 -5.74 15.54
CA THR A 137 25.98 -6.54 15.84
C THR A 137 25.12 -5.97 16.98
N THR A 138 25.65 -5.07 17.82
CA THR A 138 24.95 -4.52 18.99
C THR A 138 24.10 -3.28 18.68
N GLU A 139 24.57 -2.38 17.83
CA GLU A 139 23.86 -1.13 17.47
C GLU A 139 22.64 -1.39 16.56
N ALA A 140 22.72 -2.40 15.69
CA ALA A 140 21.62 -2.82 14.82
C ALA A 140 20.46 -3.44 15.60
N LYS A 141 20.77 -4.28 16.61
CA LYS A 141 19.77 -4.84 17.53
C LYS A 141 19.08 -3.78 18.39
N GLN A 142 19.84 -2.80 18.91
CA GLN A 142 19.28 -1.73 19.74
C GLN A 142 18.31 -0.82 18.97
N ARG A 143 18.59 -0.48 17.70
CA ARG A 143 17.64 0.25 16.82
C ARG A 143 16.39 -0.55 16.47
N GLU A 144 16.46 -1.89 16.52
CA GLU A 144 15.32 -2.78 16.31
C GLU A 144 14.38 -2.80 17.53
N GLU A 145 14.95 -2.96 18.72
CA GLU A 145 14.25 -2.88 20.00
C GLU A 145 13.63 -1.49 20.24
N GLN A 146 14.35 -0.42 19.93
CA GLN A 146 13.85 0.95 20.14
C GLN A 146 12.68 1.32 19.20
N SER A 147 12.65 0.77 17.98
CA SER A 147 11.51 0.90 17.07
C SER A 147 10.31 0.07 17.54
N LYS A 148 10.56 -1.13 18.06
CA LYS A 148 9.55 -1.94 18.75
C LYS A 148 8.99 -1.15 19.94
N ASN A 149 9.83 -0.48 20.72
CA ASN A 149 9.42 0.27 21.91
C ASN A 149 8.47 1.44 21.61
N ARG A 150 8.61 2.17 20.49
CA ARG A 150 7.67 3.27 20.16
C ARG A 150 6.30 2.76 19.73
N PHE A 151 6.26 1.80 18.81
CA PHE A 151 4.99 1.17 18.40
C PHE A 151 4.34 0.40 19.54
N TYR A 152 5.13 -0.31 20.34
CA TYR A 152 4.67 -1.03 21.53
C TYR A 152 4.08 -0.08 22.58
N ARG A 153 4.74 1.06 22.87
CA ARG A 153 4.20 2.06 23.79
C ARG A 153 2.88 2.65 23.29
N LEU A 154 2.78 2.92 21.98
CA LEU A 154 1.54 3.40 21.38
C LEU A 154 0.43 2.34 21.46
N ALA A 155 0.72 1.09 21.09
CA ALA A 155 -0.23 -0.02 21.17
C ALA A 155 -0.68 -0.28 22.61
N LYS A 156 0.25 -0.25 23.56
CA LYS A 156 -0.04 -0.35 25.00
C LYS A 156 -0.93 0.79 25.47
N TYR A 157 -0.65 2.03 25.05
CA TYR A 157 -1.47 3.19 25.40
C TYR A 157 -2.90 3.08 24.84
N VAL A 158 -3.04 2.65 23.58
CA VAL A 158 -4.36 2.41 22.96
C VAL A 158 -5.14 1.32 23.71
N ASN A 159 -4.46 0.27 24.15
CA ASN A 159 -5.07 -0.83 24.90
C ASN A 159 -5.43 -0.44 26.34
N GLU A 160 -4.62 0.40 27.00
CA GLU A 160 -4.88 0.87 28.35
C GLU A 160 -5.99 1.93 28.41
N HIS A 161 -6.21 2.70 27.33
CA HIS A 161 -7.21 3.77 27.29
C HIS A 161 -8.11 3.69 26.04
N PRO A 162 -8.91 2.62 25.86
CA PRO A 162 -9.73 2.44 24.66
C PRO A 162 -10.77 3.57 24.50
N GLY A 163 -11.37 4.03 25.60
CA GLY A 163 -12.37 5.10 25.58
C GLY A 163 -11.83 6.44 25.09
N MET A 164 -10.57 6.77 25.40
CA MET A 164 -9.95 8.01 24.95
C MET A 164 -9.66 7.97 23.45
N VAL A 165 -9.17 6.84 22.94
CA VAL A 165 -8.91 6.64 21.50
C VAL A 165 -10.21 6.70 20.71
N ILE A 166 -11.25 5.99 21.18
CA ILE A 166 -12.58 6.03 20.58
C ILE A 166 -13.10 7.48 20.59
N GLY A 167 -13.00 8.18 21.73
CA GLY A 167 -13.42 9.57 21.84
C GLY A 167 -12.73 10.48 20.81
N ILE A 168 -11.42 10.38 20.63
CA ILE A 168 -10.66 11.16 19.65
C ILE A 168 -11.10 10.84 18.21
N VAL A 169 -11.24 9.55 17.88
CA VAL A 169 -11.67 9.11 16.53
C VAL A 169 -13.08 9.61 16.24
N PHE A 170 -13.99 9.54 17.20
CA PHE A 170 -15.35 10.06 17.03
C PHE A 170 -15.37 11.59 16.96
N MET A 171 -14.59 12.29 17.78
CA MET A 171 -14.55 13.75 17.79
C MET A 171 -14.02 14.32 16.46
N GLY A 172 -13.05 13.65 15.83
CA GLY A 172 -12.57 14.02 14.49
C GLY A 172 -13.45 13.49 13.34
N GLY A 173 -13.95 12.25 13.46
CA GLY A 173 -14.68 11.57 12.38
C GLY A 173 -16.13 12.01 12.24
N LEU A 174 -16.83 12.28 13.36
CA LEU A 174 -18.25 12.64 13.34
C LEU A 174 -18.52 13.97 12.62
N PRO A 175 -17.77 15.05 12.86
CA PRO A 175 -17.95 16.29 12.10
C PRO A 175 -17.69 16.11 10.61
N LEU A 176 -16.67 15.32 10.24
CA LEU A 176 -16.37 15.00 8.85
C LEU A 176 -17.50 14.20 8.19
N MET A 177 -18.07 13.22 8.90
CA MET A 177 -19.21 12.43 8.43
C MET A 177 -20.46 13.29 8.23
N VAL A 178 -20.74 14.21 9.17
CA VAL A 178 -21.86 15.16 9.04
C VAL A 178 -21.64 16.13 7.89
N ALA A 179 -20.41 16.61 7.68
CA ALA A 179 -20.07 17.44 6.53
C ALA A 179 -20.30 16.70 5.21
N MET A 180 -19.96 15.41 5.14
CA MET A 180 -20.21 14.56 3.97
C MET A 180 -21.71 14.36 3.68
N LEU A 181 -22.58 14.34 4.70
CA LEU A 181 -24.04 14.26 4.53
C LEU A 181 -24.64 15.51 3.90
N ASN A 182 -23.99 16.67 4.05
CA ASN A 182 -24.47 17.95 3.52
C ASN A 182 -23.89 18.29 2.13
N VAL A 183 -23.22 17.32 1.48
CA VAL A 183 -22.68 17.49 0.14
C VAL A 183 -23.84 17.52 -0.87
N GLN A 184 -24.13 18.71 -1.38
CA GLN A 184 -25.04 18.89 -2.49
C GLN A 184 -24.31 18.47 -3.78
N LEU A 185 -24.74 17.35 -4.37
CA LEU A 185 -24.23 16.87 -5.65
C LEU A 185 -24.79 17.73 -6.78
N SER A 186 -24.10 18.82 -7.11
CA SER A 186 -24.40 19.62 -8.30
C SER A 186 -23.64 19.05 -9.50
N PHE A 187 -24.35 18.42 -10.44
CA PHE A 187 -23.77 17.90 -11.68
C PHE A 187 -23.68 19.02 -12.73
N ASP A 188 -22.95 20.09 -12.41
CA ASP A 188 -22.66 21.12 -13.39
C ASP A 188 -21.44 20.70 -14.22
N VAL A 189 -21.70 20.22 -15.44
CA VAL A 189 -20.64 19.85 -16.39
C VAL A 189 -19.72 21.03 -16.71
N MET A 190 -20.19 22.27 -16.55
CA MET A 190 -19.38 23.48 -16.77
C MET A 190 -18.35 23.73 -15.66
N SER A 191 -18.52 23.17 -14.45
CA SER A 191 -17.52 23.32 -13.38
C SER A 191 -16.28 22.45 -13.61
N PHE A 192 -16.39 21.38 -14.41
CA PHE A 192 -15.25 20.53 -14.79
C PHE A 192 -14.41 21.12 -15.93
N VAL A 193 -14.94 22.12 -16.64
CA VAL A 193 -14.23 22.82 -17.71
C VAL A 193 -13.33 23.89 -17.08
N PRO A 194 -11.99 23.88 -17.32
CA PRO A 194 -11.09 24.90 -16.80
C PRO A 194 -11.55 26.31 -17.20
N SER A 195 -11.58 27.24 -16.24
CA SER A 195 -12.11 28.61 -16.43
C SER A 195 -11.37 29.42 -17.48
N ASN A 196 -10.15 29.02 -17.82
CA ASN A 196 -9.30 29.63 -18.85
C ASN A 196 -9.42 28.96 -20.23
N SER A 197 -10.26 27.94 -20.39
CA SER A 197 -10.44 27.30 -21.69
C SER A 197 -11.30 28.17 -22.60
N LYS A 198 -10.89 28.31 -23.88
CA LYS A 198 -11.63 29.07 -24.90
C LYS A 198 -13.07 28.57 -25.05
N ALA A 199 -13.29 27.26 -24.92
CA ALA A 199 -14.61 26.63 -24.94
C ALA A 199 -15.50 27.10 -23.77
N GLY A 200 -14.94 27.21 -22.56
CA GLY A 200 -15.68 27.70 -21.39
C GLY A 200 -16.08 29.17 -21.51
N GLN A 201 -15.25 29.99 -22.17
CA GLN A 201 -15.58 31.40 -22.44
C GLN A 201 -16.71 31.52 -23.46
N THR A 202 -16.64 30.82 -24.60
CA THR A 202 -17.66 30.89 -25.65
C THR A 202 -19.05 30.50 -25.16
N VAL A 203 -19.17 29.46 -24.33
CA VAL A 203 -20.48 29.02 -23.79
C VAL A 203 -21.06 30.06 -22.83
N ARG A 204 -20.24 30.71 -22.00
CA ARG A 204 -20.70 31.79 -21.11
C ARG A 204 -21.15 33.02 -21.90
N THR A 205 -20.44 33.39 -22.97
CA THR A 205 -20.84 34.51 -23.82
C THR A 205 -22.18 34.25 -24.49
N LEU A 206 -22.46 33.00 -24.89
CA LEU A 206 -23.75 32.61 -25.49
C LEU A 206 -24.89 32.53 -24.48
N GLN A 207 -24.63 32.19 -23.21
CA GLN A 207 -25.65 32.21 -22.15
C GLN A 207 -25.93 33.61 -21.61
N SER A 208 -25.06 34.58 -21.87
CA SER A 208 -25.23 35.98 -21.46
C SER A 208 -25.96 36.87 -22.47
N ILE A 209 -26.36 36.31 -23.63
CA ILE A 209 -27.18 36.95 -24.67
C ILE A 209 -28.63 36.47 -24.51
#